data_AF-A0A7J6M5Y4-F1
#
_entry.id   AF-A0A7J6M5Y4-F1
#
_cell.length_a   1.000
_cell.length_b   1.000
_cell.length_c   1.000
_cell.angle_alpha   90.00
_cell.angle_beta   90.00
_cell.angle_gamma   90.00
#
_symmetry.space_group_name_H-M   'P 1'
#
loop_
_entity.id
_entity.type
_entity.pdbx_description
1 polymer ?
#
loop_
_entity_poly.entity_id
_entity_poly.type
_entity_poly.pdbx_seq_one_letter_code
_entity_poly.pdbx_strand_id
1 'polypeptide(L)'
;MLARMKENEVTMEEGDFDATTDTIRITDKALEGKALRIRGLKDRTIHIEVDKMVKLFVEELERCKILVHGQVVTGTAEMWSCKRCTLCVLKGVETVQCDACDEVSIVGAVRVCSSNCTGLKVNGEDVAETGKKEQLLSKSDEHGKVTSDKMHRFGHDQIPVMDPEEGKEPKPSDEQTIAESQKDLGNDAFKECDFMQAVVFYTNALDHDPTLAVALSNRAQCWLKLGDLDKAETDALKAASLEGAPDRIKAKSWFRAGMARHGRGDFAGACECLSKAQKIDPKNPQIDHAFKMAEFKMRQKPKNN
;
A
#
# COMPACT_ATOMS: atom_id res chain seq x y z
N MET A 1 -15.49 -24.91 -10.03
CA MET A 1 -15.28 -24.02 -8.88
C MET A 1 -15.98 -22.71 -9.22
N LEU A 2 -17.10 -22.40 -8.57
CA LEU A 2 -17.98 -21.27 -8.92
C LEU A 2 -17.60 -20.04 -8.09
N ALA A 3 -16.34 -19.62 -8.18
CA ALA A 3 -15.93 -18.34 -7.61
C ALA A 3 -16.71 -17.21 -8.31
N ARG A 4 -17.33 -16.31 -7.54
CA ARG A 4 -17.93 -15.09 -8.10
C ARG A 4 -16.81 -14.22 -8.66
N MET A 5 -16.61 -14.28 -9.97
CA MET A 5 -15.66 -13.44 -10.67
C MET A 5 -16.27 -12.05 -10.85
N LYS A 6 -15.73 -11.04 -10.16
CA LYS A 6 -15.76 -9.68 -10.69
C LYS A 6 -14.59 -9.54 -11.65
N GLU A 7 -14.66 -8.62 -12.59
CA GLU A 7 -13.72 -8.53 -13.70
C GLU A 7 -12.24 -8.56 -13.27
N ASN A 8 -11.91 -7.94 -12.13
CA ASN A 8 -10.55 -7.78 -11.60
C ASN A 8 -10.30 -8.50 -10.24
N GLU A 9 -11.30 -9.20 -9.69
CA GLU A 9 -11.22 -9.85 -8.37
C GLU A 9 -11.91 -11.22 -8.39
N VAL A 10 -11.24 -12.22 -7.84
CA VAL A 10 -11.80 -13.54 -7.60
C VAL A 10 -12.07 -13.69 -6.11
N THR A 11 -13.34 -13.89 -5.75
CA THR A 11 -13.74 -14.10 -4.35
C THR A 11 -14.04 -15.57 -4.10
N MET A 12 -13.51 -16.09 -2.99
CA MET A 12 -13.71 -17.46 -2.52
C MET A 12 -14.25 -17.45 -1.09
N GLU A 13 -15.36 -18.14 -0.87
CA GLU A 13 -16.06 -18.23 0.42
C GLU A 13 -16.25 -19.69 0.85
N GLU A 14 -16.65 -19.94 2.10
CA GLU A 14 -16.86 -21.29 2.64
C GLU A 14 -17.77 -22.16 1.75
N GLY A 15 -18.78 -21.57 1.10
CA GLY A 15 -19.70 -22.28 0.22
C GLY A 15 -19.08 -22.79 -1.10
N ASP A 16 -17.89 -22.32 -1.47
CA ASP A 16 -17.21 -22.73 -2.70
C ASP A 16 -16.41 -24.03 -2.54
N PHE A 17 -16.27 -24.52 -1.30
CA PHE A 17 -15.45 -25.66 -0.95
C PHE A 17 -16.28 -26.77 -0.30
N ASP A 18 -15.83 -28.02 -0.46
CA ASP A 18 -16.41 -29.14 0.25
C ASP A 18 -16.07 -29.03 1.75
N ALA A 19 -17.09 -29.14 2.60
CA ALA A 19 -16.97 -29.05 4.06
C ALA A 19 -16.01 -30.09 4.67
N THR A 20 -15.67 -31.15 3.95
CA THR A 20 -14.70 -32.18 4.39
C THR A 20 -13.26 -31.86 4.00
N THR A 21 -13.02 -30.80 3.22
CA THR A 21 -11.70 -30.48 2.69
C THR A 21 -10.91 -29.63 3.67
N ASP A 22 -9.99 -30.25 4.42
CA ASP A 22 -9.11 -29.53 5.36
C ASP A 22 -8.02 -28.70 4.67
N THR A 23 -7.65 -29.06 3.44
CA THR A 23 -6.62 -28.38 2.67
C THR A 23 -7.14 -27.91 1.32
N ILE A 24 -7.19 -26.61 1.13
CA ILE A 24 -7.61 -25.95 -0.11
C ILE A 24 -6.35 -25.62 -0.93
N ARG A 25 -6.32 -26.01 -2.20
CA ARG A 25 -5.27 -25.64 -3.15
C ARG A 25 -5.83 -24.77 -4.24
N ILE A 26 -5.24 -23.59 -4.43
CA ILE A 26 -5.63 -22.59 -5.42
C ILE A 26 -4.49 -22.50 -6.43
N THR A 27 -4.71 -23.04 -7.62
CA THR A 27 -3.75 -23.06 -8.74
C THR A 27 -4.33 -22.40 -10.01
N ASP A 28 -5.36 -21.57 -9.85
CA ASP A 28 -6.16 -21.10 -10.96
C ASP A 28 -5.40 -20.07 -11.81
N LYS A 29 -5.18 -20.37 -13.09
CA LYS A 29 -4.59 -19.43 -14.04
C LYS A 29 -5.44 -18.17 -14.23
N ALA A 30 -6.74 -18.24 -13.94
CA ALA A 30 -7.63 -17.09 -14.01
C ALA A 30 -7.33 -16.01 -12.94
N LEU A 31 -6.47 -16.30 -11.95
CA LEU A 31 -5.97 -15.32 -10.98
C LEU A 31 -4.82 -14.46 -11.51
N GLU A 32 -4.25 -14.81 -12.67
CA GLU A 32 -3.18 -14.04 -13.27
C GLU A 32 -3.70 -12.64 -13.63
N GLY A 33 -3.10 -11.61 -13.02
CA GLY A 33 -3.53 -10.23 -13.19
C GLY A 33 -4.80 -9.82 -12.41
N LYS A 34 -5.27 -10.64 -11.46
CA LYS A 34 -6.44 -10.32 -10.61
C LYS A 34 -6.11 -10.31 -9.11
N ALA A 35 -6.97 -9.67 -8.33
CA ALA A 35 -6.93 -9.79 -6.87
C ALA A 35 -7.64 -11.07 -6.41
N LEU A 36 -7.15 -11.68 -5.33
CA LEU A 36 -7.77 -12.83 -4.69
C LEU A 36 -8.34 -12.39 -3.34
N ARG A 37 -9.63 -12.62 -3.12
CA ARG A 37 -10.30 -12.41 -1.83
C ARG A 37 -10.74 -13.76 -1.26
N ILE A 38 -10.32 -14.06 -0.05
CA ILE A 38 -10.72 -15.28 0.67
C ILE A 38 -11.47 -14.85 1.92
N ARG A 39 -12.69 -15.35 2.11
CA ARG A 39 -13.54 -14.92 3.21
C ARG A 39 -14.22 -16.05 3.96
N GLY A 40 -14.31 -15.90 5.28
CA GLY A 40 -15.18 -16.68 6.14
C GLY A 40 -14.76 -18.13 6.38
N LEU A 41 -13.54 -18.49 5.98
CA LEU A 41 -13.06 -19.87 6.11
C LEU A 41 -12.64 -20.22 7.54
N LYS A 42 -12.96 -21.45 7.96
CA LYS A 42 -12.61 -21.96 9.29
C LYS A 42 -11.88 -23.29 9.27
N ASP A 43 -10.86 -23.42 10.12
CA ASP A 43 -10.12 -24.66 10.35
C ASP A 43 -9.45 -25.24 9.08
N ARG A 44 -9.00 -24.37 8.16
CA ARG A 44 -8.42 -24.79 6.88
C ARG A 44 -6.95 -24.43 6.72
N THR A 45 -6.25 -25.25 5.95
CA THR A 45 -4.95 -24.88 5.35
C THR A 45 -5.17 -24.51 3.89
N ILE A 46 -4.70 -23.34 3.48
CA ILE A 46 -4.91 -22.78 2.15
C ILE A 46 -3.55 -22.60 1.49
N HIS A 47 -3.33 -23.30 0.38
CA HIS A 47 -2.15 -23.16 -0.46
C HIS A 47 -2.53 -22.39 -1.72
N ILE A 48 -1.90 -21.24 -1.91
CA ILE A 48 -2.07 -20.42 -3.11
C ILE A 48 -0.79 -20.57 -3.94
N GLU A 49 -0.89 -21.27 -5.06
CA GLU A 49 0.20 -21.61 -5.96
C GLU A 49 -0.07 -20.97 -7.33
N VAL A 50 0.26 -19.68 -7.47
CA VAL A 50 0.05 -18.90 -8.69
C VAL A 50 1.31 -18.10 -9.01
N ASP A 51 1.69 -17.99 -10.29
CA ASP A 51 2.91 -17.28 -10.66
C ASP A 51 2.85 -15.78 -10.30
N LYS A 52 1.73 -15.12 -10.65
CA LYS A 52 1.46 -13.72 -10.35
C LYS A 52 0.00 -13.50 -9.94
N MET A 53 -0.21 -12.71 -8.90
CA MET A 53 -1.52 -12.14 -8.53
C MET A 53 -1.36 -10.65 -8.25
N VAL A 54 -2.43 -9.86 -8.38
CA VAL A 54 -2.35 -8.41 -8.10
C VAL A 54 -2.28 -8.16 -6.60
N LYS A 55 -3.24 -8.68 -5.84
CA LYS A 55 -3.39 -8.42 -4.40
C LYS A 55 -4.10 -9.58 -3.71
N LEU A 56 -3.82 -9.76 -2.43
CA LEU A 56 -4.47 -10.76 -1.58
C LEU A 56 -5.27 -10.07 -0.48
N PHE A 57 -6.54 -10.43 -0.35
CA PHE A 57 -7.43 -10.05 0.73
C PHE A 57 -7.85 -11.31 1.50
N VAL A 58 -7.67 -11.30 2.81
CA VAL A 58 -8.04 -12.39 3.72
C VAL A 58 -8.97 -11.83 4.79
N GLU A 59 -10.21 -12.28 4.83
CA GLU A 59 -11.26 -11.63 5.63
C GLU A 59 -12.03 -12.64 6.47
N GLU A 60 -12.20 -12.36 7.76
CA GLU A 60 -13.05 -13.17 8.65
C GLU A 60 -12.65 -14.65 8.73
N LEU A 61 -11.37 -14.97 8.52
CA LEU A 61 -10.86 -16.33 8.69
C LEU A 61 -10.66 -16.66 10.17
N GLU A 62 -10.86 -17.94 10.53
CA GLU A 62 -10.66 -18.43 11.89
C GLU A 62 -9.87 -19.74 11.91
N ARG A 63 -8.78 -19.80 12.68
CA ARG A 63 -7.91 -20.99 12.80
C ARG A 63 -7.40 -21.52 11.44
N CYS A 64 -7.12 -20.61 10.52
CA CYS A 64 -6.64 -20.94 9.18
C CYS A 64 -5.15 -20.66 8.99
N LYS A 65 -4.50 -21.49 8.18
CA LYS A 65 -3.11 -21.30 7.73
C LYS A 65 -3.08 -21.03 6.24
N ILE A 66 -2.53 -19.89 5.83
CA ILE A 66 -2.44 -19.44 4.44
C ILE A 66 -0.99 -19.47 4.01
N LEU A 67 -0.70 -20.16 2.91
CA LEU A 67 0.63 -20.33 2.32
C LEU A 67 0.62 -19.76 0.91
N VAL A 68 1.30 -18.63 0.71
CA VAL A 68 1.36 -17.94 -0.58
C VAL A 68 2.67 -18.30 -1.30
N HIS A 69 2.54 -19.08 -2.35
CA HIS A 69 3.59 -19.47 -3.30
C HIS A 69 3.35 -18.73 -4.63
N GLY A 70 3.88 -17.52 -4.75
CA GLY A 70 3.66 -16.66 -5.92
C GLY A 70 4.16 -15.25 -5.74
N GLN A 71 4.22 -14.46 -6.81
CA GLN A 71 4.51 -13.03 -6.71
C GLN A 71 3.20 -12.23 -6.57
N VAL A 72 3.08 -11.48 -5.48
CA VAL A 72 2.02 -10.47 -5.34
C VAL A 72 2.53 -9.16 -5.95
N VAL A 73 1.99 -8.78 -7.10
CA VAL A 73 2.48 -7.65 -7.92
C VAL A 73 2.44 -6.34 -7.14
N THR A 74 1.40 -6.10 -6.35
CA THR A 74 1.30 -4.88 -5.55
C THR A 74 2.34 -4.81 -4.43
N GLY A 75 2.97 -5.92 -4.06
CA GLY A 75 3.79 -5.99 -2.86
C GLY A 75 2.96 -6.00 -1.57
N THR A 76 1.64 -6.12 -1.66
CA THR A 76 0.74 -5.88 -0.51
C THR A 76 -0.31 -6.97 -0.33
N ALA A 77 -0.59 -7.30 0.93
CA ALA A 77 -1.71 -8.18 1.31
C ALA A 77 -2.50 -7.55 2.47
N GLU A 78 -3.78 -7.88 2.57
CA GLU A 78 -4.65 -7.39 3.64
C GLU A 78 -5.28 -8.55 4.40
N MET A 79 -5.30 -8.41 5.72
CA MET A 79 -5.97 -9.30 6.65
C MET A 79 -6.96 -8.49 7.48
N TRP A 80 -8.23 -8.86 7.43
CA TRP A 80 -9.27 -8.17 8.17
C TRP A 80 -10.09 -9.12 9.02
N SER A 81 -10.33 -8.76 10.28
CA SER A 81 -11.20 -9.52 11.21
C SER A 81 -10.83 -11.01 11.35
N CYS A 82 -9.56 -11.36 11.14
CA CYS A 82 -9.07 -12.73 11.20
C CYS A 82 -8.67 -13.12 12.62
N LYS A 83 -8.88 -14.39 13.00
CA LYS A 83 -8.62 -14.90 14.35
C LYS A 83 -7.78 -16.17 14.34
N ARG A 84 -6.69 -16.19 15.11
CA ARG A 84 -5.81 -17.36 15.26
C ARG A 84 -5.32 -17.90 13.91
N CYS A 85 -5.01 -16.99 13.00
CA CYS A 85 -4.60 -17.32 11.63
C CYS A 85 -3.10 -17.14 11.44
N THR A 86 -2.51 -17.92 10.53
CA THR A 86 -1.12 -17.73 10.10
C THR A 86 -1.05 -17.42 8.62
N LEU A 87 -0.48 -16.28 8.24
CA LEU A 87 -0.19 -15.91 6.86
C LEU A 87 1.31 -16.06 6.60
N CYS A 88 1.67 -17.04 5.79
CA CYS A 88 3.04 -17.25 5.31
C CYS A 88 3.15 -16.73 3.88
N VAL A 89 3.87 -15.63 3.70
CA VAL A 89 4.16 -15.03 2.40
C VAL A 89 5.62 -15.30 2.03
N LEU A 90 5.84 -16.13 1.02
CA LEU A 90 7.19 -16.63 0.72
C LEU A 90 7.97 -15.71 -0.21
N LYS A 91 7.29 -15.02 -1.14
CA LYS A 91 7.89 -14.05 -2.06
C LYS A 91 6.92 -12.93 -2.42
N GLY A 92 7.46 -11.73 -2.60
CA GLY A 92 6.73 -10.64 -3.25
C GLY A 92 5.69 -9.91 -2.41
N VAL A 93 5.51 -10.22 -1.11
CA VAL A 93 4.69 -9.37 -0.22
C VAL A 93 5.62 -8.58 0.70
N GLU A 94 5.74 -7.30 0.43
CA GLU A 94 6.53 -6.37 1.23
C GLU A 94 5.74 -5.85 2.42
N THR A 95 4.45 -5.55 2.25
CA THR A 95 3.62 -4.98 3.32
C THR A 95 2.35 -5.78 3.52
N VAL A 96 2.04 -6.12 4.78
CA VAL A 96 0.73 -6.69 5.14
C VAL A 96 -0.03 -5.69 5.98
N GLN A 97 -1.28 -5.40 5.62
CA GLN A 97 -2.17 -4.60 6.45
C GLN A 97 -3.05 -5.53 7.29
N CYS A 98 -3.05 -5.35 8.60
CA CYS A 98 -3.93 -6.06 9.51
C CYS A 98 -4.88 -5.06 10.14
N ASP A 99 -6.18 -5.33 10.03
CA ASP A 99 -7.18 -4.60 10.79
C ASP A 99 -8.10 -5.55 11.55
N ALA A 100 -8.44 -5.20 12.79
CA ALA A 100 -9.35 -5.99 13.64
C ALA A 100 -8.95 -7.48 13.83
N CYS A 101 -7.66 -7.80 13.73
CA CYS A 101 -7.18 -9.19 13.80
C CYS A 101 -6.77 -9.60 15.23
N ASP A 102 -6.97 -10.86 15.57
CA ASP A 102 -6.69 -11.41 16.90
C ASP A 102 -5.82 -12.67 16.80
N GLU A 103 -4.69 -12.70 17.52
CA GLU A 103 -3.74 -13.82 17.54
C GLU A 103 -3.26 -14.25 16.15
N VAL A 104 -3.00 -13.27 15.26
CA VAL A 104 -2.53 -13.54 13.90
C VAL A 104 -1.00 -13.59 13.85
N SER A 105 -0.44 -14.53 13.10
CA SER A 105 0.99 -14.64 12.84
C SER A 105 1.30 -14.41 11.37
N ILE A 106 2.20 -13.49 11.06
CA ILE A 106 2.67 -13.20 9.71
C ILE A 106 4.14 -13.62 9.59
N VAL A 107 4.44 -14.39 8.55
CA VAL A 107 5.80 -14.89 8.29
C VAL A 107 6.21 -14.48 6.87
N GLY A 108 7.40 -13.88 6.76
CA GLY A 108 8.01 -13.51 5.48
C GLY A 108 7.65 -12.11 4.97
N ALA A 109 6.82 -11.34 5.71
CA ALA A 109 6.55 -9.95 5.38
C ALA A 109 7.68 -9.01 5.84
N VAL A 110 8.00 -8.03 5.00
CA VAL A 110 9.01 -7.00 5.30
C VAL A 110 8.43 -5.96 6.27
N ARG A 111 7.14 -5.63 6.13
CA ARG A 111 6.45 -4.65 6.95
C ARG A 111 5.03 -5.10 7.25
N VAL A 112 4.53 -4.75 8.42
CA VAL A 112 3.14 -5.01 8.81
C VAL A 112 2.53 -3.76 9.39
N CYS A 113 1.49 -3.25 8.75
CA CYS A 113 0.72 -2.13 9.25
C CYS A 113 -0.49 -2.69 10.02
N SER A 114 -0.60 -2.43 11.32
CA SER A 114 -1.67 -2.99 12.15
C SER A 114 -2.55 -1.91 12.76
N SER A 115 -3.86 -2.18 12.80
CA SER A 115 -4.83 -1.39 13.54
C SER A 115 -5.88 -2.26 14.21
N ASN A 116 -6.33 -1.88 15.41
CA ASN A 116 -7.31 -2.65 16.18
C ASN A 116 -6.96 -4.16 16.32
N CYS A 117 -5.66 -4.50 16.37
CA CYS A 117 -5.16 -5.86 16.42
C CYS A 117 -4.59 -6.23 17.80
N THR A 118 -4.83 -7.47 18.23
CA THR A 118 -4.33 -8.07 19.48
C THR A 118 -3.52 -9.34 19.19
N GLY A 119 -2.45 -9.57 19.94
CA GLY A 119 -1.62 -10.77 19.79
C GLY A 119 -0.99 -10.99 18.40
N LEU A 120 -0.72 -9.91 17.66
CA LEU A 120 -0.11 -9.99 16.34
C LEU A 120 1.38 -10.35 16.44
N LYS A 121 1.83 -11.35 15.69
CA LYS A 121 3.25 -11.73 15.60
C LYS A 121 3.77 -11.58 14.19
N VAL A 122 4.98 -11.05 14.04
CA VAL A 122 5.66 -10.91 12.75
C VAL A 122 7.01 -11.60 12.83
N ASN A 123 7.23 -12.59 11.97
CA ASN A 123 8.44 -13.43 11.97
C ASN A 123 8.76 -14.05 13.35
N GLY A 124 7.73 -14.33 14.15
CA GLY A 124 7.87 -14.93 15.49
C GLY A 124 8.02 -13.90 16.63
N GLU A 125 8.22 -12.62 16.32
CA GLU A 125 8.31 -11.54 17.30
C GLU A 125 6.94 -10.92 17.55
N ASP A 126 6.65 -10.57 18.80
CA ASP A 126 5.40 -9.92 19.18
C ASP A 126 5.39 -8.45 18.73
N VAL A 127 4.31 -8.07 18.04
CA VAL A 127 4.03 -6.67 17.69
C VAL A 127 3.14 -6.06 18.75
N ALA A 128 3.37 -4.79 19.08
CA ALA A 128 2.54 -4.09 20.04
C ALA A 128 1.06 -4.04 19.59
N GLU A 129 0.16 -4.15 20.57
CA GLU A 129 -1.27 -4.12 20.32
C GLU A 129 -1.73 -2.74 19.81
N THR A 130 -2.81 -2.72 19.04
CA THR A 130 -3.35 -1.50 18.47
C THR A 130 -4.84 -1.35 18.79
N GLY A 131 -5.28 -0.14 19.11
CA GLY A 131 -6.68 0.18 19.37
C GLY A 131 -7.41 0.76 18.15
N LYS A 132 -8.73 1.00 18.29
CA LYS A 132 -9.64 1.56 17.26
C LYS A 132 -9.22 2.88 16.59
N LYS A 133 -8.16 3.55 17.05
CA LYS A 133 -7.65 4.82 16.48
C LYS A 133 -6.13 4.86 16.34
N GLU A 134 -5.45 3.79 16.71
CA GLU A 134 -4.00 3.69 16.60
C GLU A 134 -3.66 2.81 15.40
N GLN A 135 -2.58 3.17 14.72
CA GLN A 135 -2.00 2.36 13.65
C GLN A 135 -0.52 2.24 13.94
N LEU A 136 0.02 1.03 13.88
CA LEU A 136 1.44 0.77 14.02
C LEU A 136 2.01 0.30 12.69
N LEU A 137 3.23 0.71 12.39
CA LEU A 137 4.03 0.12 11.33
C LEU A 137 5.13 -0.70 11.95
N SER A 138 5.05 -2.01 11.77
CA SER A 138 6.10 -2.95 12.11
C SER A 138 7.02 -3.15 10.91
N LYS A 139 8.33 -3.11 11.12
CA LYS A 139 9.36 -3.36 10.09
C LYS A 139 10.26 -4.49 10.56
N SER A 140 10.51 -5.46 9.70
CA SER A 140 11.53 -6.50 9.93
C SER A 140 12.85 -6.07 9.27
N ASP A 141 13.95 -6.21 10.01
CA ASP A 141 15.29 -6.06 9.44
C ASP A 141 15.77 -7.35 8.75
N GLU A 142 16.95 -7.29 8.13
CA GLU A 142 17.56 -8.44 7.45
C GLU A 142 17.87 -9.64 8.37
N HIS A 143 17.87 -9.43 9.69
CA HIS A 143 18.06 -10.45 10.71
C HIS A 143 16.73 -10.92 11.33
N GLY A 144 15.59 -10.42 10.83
CA GLY A 144 14.25 -10.80 11.29
C GLY A 144 13.75 -10.04 12.52
N LYS A 145 14.54 -9.10 13.07
CA LYS A 145 14.12 -8.30 14.23
C LYS A 145 13.05 -7.30 13.84
N VAL A 146 12.00 -7.21 14.64
CA VAL A 146 10.85 -6.33 14.38
C VAL A 146 10.89 -5.07 15.24
N THR A 147 10.67 -3.91 14.61
CA THR A 147 10.45 -2.62 15.31
C THR A 147 9.06 -2.09 14.99
N SER A 148 8.33 -1.60 15.99
CA SER A 148 6.97 -1.06 15.81
C SER A 148 6.93 0.44 16.11
N ASP A 149 6.59 1.24 15.09
CA ASP A 149 6.46 2.70 15.20
C ASP A 149 5.00 3.14 15.09
N LYS A 150 4.60 4.15 15.88
CA LYS A 150 3.26 4.77 15.75
C LYS A 150 3.13 5.52 14.44
N MET A 151 2.09 5.21 13.68
CA MET A 151 1.66 5.98 12.52
C MET A 151 0.56 6.99 12.93
N HIS A 152 0.61 8.18 12.32
CA HIS A 152 -0.44 9.17 12.50
C HIS A 152 -1.65 8.85 11.62
N ARG A 153 -2.70 8.32 12.25
CA ARG A 153 -4.04 8.19 11.66
C ARG A 153 -4.72 9.57 11.61
N PHE A 154 -5.14 9.99 10.43
CA PHE A 154 -6.13 11.06 10.26
C PHE A 154 -7.43 10.36 9.80
N GLY A 155 -8.47 10.22 10.65
CA GLY A 155 -9.74 9.53 10.31
C GLY A 155 -10.79 10.44 9.64
N HIS A 156 -11.95 9.99 9.11
CA HIS A 156 -12.63 8.68 8.98
C HIS A 156 -13.82 8.78 7.94
N ASP A 157 -14.16 7.67 7.26
CA ASP A 157 -15.40 7.16 6.58
C ASP A 157 -16.26 7.95 5.54
N GLN A 158 -16.39 7.43 4.30
CA GLN A 158 -17.49 6.60 3.74
C GLN A 158 -17.21 6.13 2.27
N ILE A 159 -17.51 4.86 1.96
CA ILE A 159 -17.32 4.21 0.63
C ILE A 159 -18.51 4.48 -0.33
N PRO A 160 -18.31 4.99 -1.56
CA PRO A 160 -19.23 4.78 -2.67
C PRO A 160 -18.87 3.51 -3.45
N VAL A 161 -19.86 2.64 -3.65
CA VAL A 161 -19.76 1.43 -4.49
C VAL A 161 -20.09 1.81 -5.94
N MET A 162 -19.27 1.39 -6.91
CA MET A 162 -19.68 1.27 -8.31
C MET A 162 -19.20 -0.06 -8.91
N ASP A 163 -20.10 -0.71 -9.64
CA ASP A 163 -19.90 -1.96 -10.36
C ASP A 163 -19.11 -1.76 -11.67
N PRO A 164 -18.27 -2.74 -12.08
CA PRO A 164 -17.58 -2.71 -13.37
C PRO A 164 -18.38 -3.46 -14.45
N GLU A 165 -18.49 -2.88 -15.64
CA GLU A 165 -18.88 -3.57 -16.88
C GLU A 165 -17.66 -3.88 -17.74
N GLU A 166 -17.73 -5.05 -18.39
CA GLU A 166 -16.65 -5.85 -18.95
C GLU A 166 -15.98 -5.34 -20.25
N GLY A 167 -14.66 -5.47 -20.31
CA GLY A 167 -14.02 -6.47 -21.17
C GLY A 167 -13.85 -6.13 -22.64
N LYS A 168 -12.93 -5.20 -22.96
CA LYS A 168 -12.18 -5.16 -24.24
C LYS A 168 -10.79 -4.57 -24.02
N GLU A 169 -9.78 -5.14 -24.68
CA GLU A 169 -8.47 -4.49 -24.71
C GLU A 169 -8.59 -3.10 -25.37
N PRO A 170 -8.03 -2.06 -24.74
CA PRO A 170 -8.41 -0.68 -24.98
C PRO A 170 -7.48 -0.09 -26.05
N LYS A 171 -8.02 0.68 -27.00
CA LYS A 171 -7.21 1.45 -27.96
C LYS A 171 -6.31 2.46 -27.22
N PRO A 172 -5.31 3.10 -27.85
CA PRO A 172 -4.45 4.09 -27.17
C PRO A 172 -5.21 5.27 -26.52
N SER A 173 -6.41 5.62 -27.01
CA SER A 173 -7.35 6.55 -26.36
C SER A 173 -7.97 5.98 -25.09
N ASP A 174 -8.15 4.67 -25.06
CA ASP A 174 -8.83 3.92 -24.03
C ASP A 174 -7.83 3.51 -22.92
N GLU A 175 -6.55 3.25 -23.22
CA GLU A 175 -5.50 3.06 -22.20
C GLU A 175 -5.28 4.32 -21.36
N GLN A 176 -5.26 5.50 -22.01
CA GLN A 176 -5.25 6.78 -21.30
C GLN A 176 -6.52 6.98 -20.47
N THR A 177 -7.68 6.58 -21.01
CA THR A 177 -8.95 6.64 -20.27
C THR A 177 -8.94 5.71 -19.05
N ILE A 178 -8.35 4.52 -19.17
CA ILE A 178 -8.19 3.58 -18.05
C ILE A 178 -7.19 4.12 -17.03
N ALA A 179 -6.07 4.68 -17.48
CA ALA A 179 -5.11 5.33 -16.60
C ALA A 179 -5.78 6.47 -15.80
N GLU A 180 -6.60 7.30 -16.45
CA GLU A 180 -7.37 8.35 -15.80
C GLU A 180 -8.41 7.79 -14.82
N SER A 181 -9.16 6.77 -15.21
CA SER A 181 -10.15 6.10 -14.36
C SER A 181 -9.50 5.49 -13.11
N GLN A 182 -8.41 4.74 -13.27
CA GLN A 182 -7.63 4.17 -12.16
C GLN A 182 -7.04 5.28 -11.27
N LYS A 183 -6.55 6.38 -11.86
CA LYS A 183 -6.11 7.54 -11.08
C LYS A 183 -7.25 8.16 -10.27
N ASP A 184 -8.48 8.19 -10.78
CA ASP A 184 -9.64 8.69 -10.04
C ASP A 184 -10.08 7.75 -8.92
N LEU A 185 -10.07 6.43 -9.14
CA LEU A 185 -10.23 5.45 -8.06
C LEU A 185 -9.16 5.62 -6.96
N GLY A 186 -7.91 5.89 -7.36
CA GLY A 186 -6.82 6.21 -6.44
C GLY A 186 -7.05 7.51 -5.68
N ASN A 187 -7.65 8.53 -6.32
CA ASN A 187 -8.03 9.78 -5.66
C ASN A 187 -9.13 9.54 -4.62
N ASP A 188 -10.11 8.70 -4.93
CA ASP A 188 -11.20 8.38 -4.01
C ASP A 188 -10.69 7.57 -2.81
N ALA A 189 -9.90 6.52 -3.04
CA ALA A 189 -9.23 5.78 -1.96
C ALA A 189 -8.34 6.70 -1.10
N PHE A 190 -7.66 7.68 -1.71
CA PHE A 190 -6.86 8.66 -0.97
C PHE A 190 -7.72 9.58 -0.08
N LYS A 191 -8.90 10.00 -0.53
CA LYS A 191 -9.84 10.80 0.28
C LYS A 191 -10.33 10.01 1.49
N GLU A 192 -10.56 8.72 1.30
CA GLU A 192 -10.92 7.76 2.36
C GLU A 192 -9.77 7.42 3.30
N CYS A 193 -8.58 8.00 3.08
CA CYS A 193 -7.35 7.72 3.82
C CYS A 193 -6.88 6.26 3.71
N ASP A 194 -7.39 5.49 2.75
CA ASP A 194 -6.85 4.19 2.37
C ASP A 194 -5.67 4.38 1.41
N PHE A 195 -4.54 4.76 2.00
CA PHE A 195 -3.33 5.08 1.24
C PHE A 195 -2.74 3.85 0.53
N MET A 196 -2.99 2.64 1.04
CA MET A 196 -2.51 1.40 0.40
C MET A 196 -3.34 1.07 -0.83
N GLN A 197 -4.68 1.12 -0.72
CA GLN A 197 -5.54 0.92 -1.88
C GLN A 197 -5.36 2.04 -2.91
N ALA A 198 -5.15 3.28 -2.48
CA ALA A 198 -4.79 4.38 -3.37
C ALA A 198 -3.50 4.10 -4.14
N VAL A 199 -2.46 3.57 -3.47
CA VAL A 199 -1.21 3.13 -4.13
C VAL A 199 -1.50 2.10 -5.22
N VAL A 200 -2.36 1.12 -4.95
CA VAL A 200 -2.73 0.08 -5.93
C VAL A 200 -3.35 0.71 -7.18
N PHE A 201 -4.37 1.54 -7.00
CA PHE A 201 -5.03 2.21 -8.12
C PHE A 201 -4.11 3.16 -8.89
N TYR A 202 -3.26 3.93 -8.21
CA TYR A 202 -2.25 4.73 -8.90
C TYR A 202 -1.20 3.86 -9.61
N THR A 203 -0.87 2.68 -9.09
CA THR A 203 0.05 1.76 -9.75
C THR A 203 -0.56 1.21 -11.02
N ASN A 204 -1.81 0.75 -10.98
CA ASN A 204 -2.54 0.34 -12.17
C ASN A 204 -2.62 1.49 -13.19
N ALA A 205 -2.89 2.71 -12.74
CA ALA A 205 -2.89 3.88 -13.62
C ALA A 205 -1.54 4.09 -14.33
N LEU A 206 -0.44 3.85 -13.62
CA LEU A 206 0.93 3.99 -14.13
C LEU A 206 1.40 2.81 -14.96
N ASP A 207 0.79 1.64 -14.82
CA ASP A 207 1.03 0.49 -15.70
C ASP A 207 0.45 0.76 -17.10
N HIS A 208 -0.64 1.53 -17.19
CA HIS A 208 -1.23 1.98 -18.45
C HIS A 208 -0.61 3.28 -19.00
N ASP A 209 -0.35 4.28 -18.15
CA ASP A 209 0.39 5.49 -18.52
C ASP A 209 1.53 5.79 -17.53
N PRO A 210 2.75 5.29 -17.80
CA PRO A 210 3.92 5.53 -16.94
C PRO A 210 4.35 7.00 -16.83
N THR A 211 3.80 7.87 -17.70
CA THR A 211 4.10 9.31 -17.77
C THR A 211 3.03 10.17 -17.10
N LEU A 212 2.01 9.57 -16.49
CA LEU A 212 0.95 10.27 -15.77
C LEU A 212 1.49 10.93 -14.49
N ALA A 213 2.02 12.15 -14.63
CA ALA A 213 2.69 12.87 -13.55
C ALA A 213 1.82 13.08 -12.29
N VAL A 214 0.51 13.21 -12.48
CA VAL A 214 -0.46 13.34 -11.36
C VAL A 214 -0.51 12.06 -10.53
N ALA A 215 -0.59 10.89 -11.18
CA ALA A 215 -0.64 9.60 -10.51
C ALA A 215 0.67 9.32 -9.76
N LEU A 216 1.84 9.57 -10.38
CA LEU A 216 3.14 9.47 -9.68
C LEU A 216 3.20 10.38 -8.45
N SER A 217 2.80 11.65 -8.62
CA SER A 217 2.83 12.61 -7.51
C SER A 217 1.89 12.20 -6.38
N ASN A 218 0.69 11.70 -6.70
CA ASN A 218 -0.27 11.26 -5.69
C ASN A 218 0.13 9.93 -5.03
N ARG A 219 0.73 8.99 -5.78
CA ARG A 219 1.31 7.77 -5.20
C ARG A 219 2.44 8.11 -4.23
N ALA A 220 3.30 9.06 -4.56
CA ALA A 220 4.30 9.60 -3.63
C ALA A 220 3.68 10.16 -2.34
N GLN A 221 2.53 10.83 -2.44
CA GLN A 221 1.81 11.32 -1.27
C GLN A 221 1.31 10.18 -0.38
N CYS A 222 0.83 9.10 -0.97
CA CYS A 222 0.41 7.91 -0.25
C CYS A 222 1.60 7.29 0.48
N TRP A 223 2.75 7.15 -0.20
CA TRP A 223 3.97 6.63 0.42
C TRP A 223 4.45 7.49 1.60
N LEU A 224 4.36 8.82 1.50
CA LEU A 224 4.62 9.72 2.64
C LEU A 224 3.70 9.44 3.83
N LYS A 225 2.41 9.18 3.57
CA LYS A 225 1.43 8.86 4.61
C LYS A 225 1.67 7.50 5.23
N LEU A 226 2.19 6.56 4.45
CA LEU A 226 2.57 5.20 4.87
C LEU A 226 3.94 5.14 5.54
N GLY A 227 4.71 6.24 5.52
CA GLY A 227 6.06 6.29 6.08
C GLY A 227 7.13 5.60 5.25
N ASP A 228 6.82 5.21 4.00
CA ASP A 228 7.82 4.72 3.04
C ASP A 228 8.45 5.91 2.31
N LEU A 229 9.45 6.51 2.97
CA LEU A 229 10.06 7.75 2.51
C LEU A 229 10.91 7.56 1.24
N ASP A 230 11.47 6.37 1.02
CA ASP A 230 12.29 6.08 -0.16
C ASP A 230 11.44 5.94 -1.42
N LYS A 231 10.31 5.22 -1.35
CA LYS A 231 9.35 5.15 -2.45
C LYS A 231 8.70 6.51 -2.72
N ALA A 232 8.36 7.24 -1.65
CA ALA A 232 7.83 8.60 -1.76
C ALA A 232 8.76 9.53 -2.53
N GLU A 233 10.05 9.55 -2.20
CA GLU A 233 11.03 10.37 -2.90
C GLU A 233 11.18 9.94 -4.37
N THR A 234 11.28 8.63 -4.61
CA THR A 234 11.48 8.08 -5.95
C THR A 234 10.35 8.51 -6.90
N ASP A 235 9.09 8.29 -6.50
CA ASP A 235 7.93 8.67 -7.29
C ASP A 235 7.81 10.20 -7.45
N ALA A 236 8.08 10.95 -6.38
CA ALA A 236 8.02 12.40 -6.40
C ALA A 236 9.07 13.01 -7.34
N LEU A 237 10.32 12.55 -7.30
CA LEU A 237 11.37 13.02 -8.19
C LEU A 237 11.10 12.66 -9.65
N LYS A 238 10.56 11.46 -9.90
CA LYS A 238 10.12 11.06 -11.24
C LYS A 238 9.04 12.02 -11.75
N ALA A 239 7.98 12.26 -10.98
CA ALA A 239 6.91 13.19 -11.35
C ALA A 239 7.40 14.63 -11.58
N ALA A 240 8.35 15.10 -10.76
CA ALA A 240 8.90 16.45 -10.87
C ALA A 240 9.80 16.64 -12.10
N SER A 241 10.40 15.55 -12.59
CA SER A 241 11.35 15.55 -13.72
C SER A 241 10.68 15.20 -15.06
N LEU A 242 9.39 14.85 -15.06
CA LEU A 242 8.67 14.54 -16.30
C LEU A 242 8.53 15.78 -17.19
N GLU A 243 8.90 15.59 -18.45
CA GLU A 243 8.69 16.58 -19.50
C GLU A 243 7.19 16.75 -19.76
N GLY A 244 6.74 17.98 -20.01
CA GLY A 244 5.31 18.29 -20.19
C GLY A 244 4.45 18.27 -18.92
N ALA A 245 4.95 17.82 -17.76
CA ALA A 245 4.17 17.87 -16.52
C ALA A 245 3.86 19.33 -16.13
N PRO A 246 2.60 19.65 -15.75
CA PRO A 246 2.22 21.00 -15.37
C PRO A 246 3.03 21.52 -14.18
N ASP A 247 3.39 22.81 -14.18
CA ASP A 247 4.20 23.43 -13.12
C ASP A 247 3.61 23.22 -11.73
N ARG A 248 2.27 23.28 -11.59
CA ARG A 248 1.59 22.98 -10.33
C ARG A 248 1.86 21.56 -9.82
N ILE A 249 1.96 20.58 -10.70
CA ILE A 249 2.29 19.20 -10.34
C ILE A 249 3.77 19.09 -10.00
N LYS A 250 4.66 19.71 -10.79
CA LYS A 250 6.10 19.77 -10.49
C LYS A 250 6.38 20.38 -9.12
N ALA A 251 5.73 21.50 -8.79
CA ALA A 251 5.85 22.14 -7.47
C ALA A 251 5.45 21.20 -6.33
N LYS A 252 4.28 20.55 -6.44
CA LYS A 252 3.81 19.56 -5.45
C LYS A 252 4.75 18.37 -5.33
N SER A 253 5.28 17.87 -6.44
CA SER A 253 6.21 16.74 -6.47
C SER A 253 7.54 17.10 -5.80
N TRP A 254 8.13 18.26 -6.12
CA TRP A 254 9.32 18.76 -5.42
C TRP A 254 9.09 18.94 -3.92
N PHE A 255 7.91 19.45 -3.53
CA PHE A 255 7.52 19.55 -2.12
C PHE A 255 7.46 18.17 -1.45
N ARG A 256 6.81 17.18 -2.08
CA ARG A 256 6.70 15.81 -1.56
C ARG A 256 8.07 15.13 -1.42
N ALA A 257 8.96 15.29 -2.39
CA ALA A 257 10.35 14.81 -2.28
C ALA A 257 11.10 15.48 -1.12
N GLY A 258 10.92 16.79 -0.93
CA GLY A 258 11.49 17.52 0.21
C GLY A 258 10.97 17.02 1.56
N MET A 259 9.67 16.73 1.66
CA MET A 259 9.06 16.13 2.85
C MET A 259 9.59 14.72 3.12
N ALA A 260 9.82 13.91 2.09
CA ALA A 260 10.40 12.58 2.24
C ALA A 260 11.81 12.64 2.83
N ARG A 261 12.68 13.49 2.26
CA ARG A 261 14.04 13.74 2.76
C ARG A 261 14.05 14.30 4.18
N HIS A 262 13.15 15.24 4.47
CA HIS A 262 12.98 15.79 5.82
C HIS A 262 12.61 14.69 6.82
N GLY A 263 11.68 13.79 6.47
CA GLY A 263 11.29 12.65 7.30
C GLY A 263 12.46 11.68 7.58
N ARG A 264 13.40 11.53 6.64
CA ARG A 264 14.64 10.73 6.82
C ARG A 264 15.75 11.47 7.57
N GLY A 265 15.53 12.73 7.95
CA GLY A 265 16.54 13.56 8.60
C GLY A 265 17.62 14.12 7.65
N ASP A 266 17.44 13.98 6.33
CA ASP A 266 18.24 14.65 5.31
C ASP A 266 17.69 16.08 5.10
N PHE A 267 18.00 16.96 6.04
CA PHE A 267 17.54 18.35 6.00
C PHE A 267 18.18 19.16 4.87
N ALA A 268 19.42 18.84 4.48
CA ALA A 268 20.11 19.52 3.38
C ALA A 268 19.42 19.19 2.05
N GLY A 269 19.21 17.90 1.77
CA GLY A 269 18.49 17.48 0.57
C GLY A 269 17.02 17.91 0.58
N ALA A 270 16.39 18.02 1.76
CA ALA A 270 15.05 18.58 1.89
C ALA A 270 14.99 20.05 1.44
N CYS A 271 15.94 20.89 1.90
CA CYS A 271 16.04 22.28 1.48
C CYS A 271 16.23 22.42 -0.03
N GLU A 272 17.04 21.57 -0.67
CA GLU A 272 17.22 21.59 -2.13
C GLU A 272 15.91 21.34 -2.88
N CYS A 273 15.17 20.30 -2.51
CA CYS A 273 13.88 19.98 -3.12
C CYS A 273 12.84 21.07 -2.87
N LEU A 274 12.75 21.59 -1.63
CA LEU A 274 11.81 22.63 -1.27
C LEU A 274 12.13 23.97 -1.94
N SER A 275 13.40 24.30 -2.16
CA SER A 275 13.82 25.47 -2.94
C SER A 275 13.35 25.37 -4.39
N LYS A 276 13.46 24.18 -5.02
CA LYS A 276 12.91 23.95 -6.37
C LYS A 276 11.39 24.11 -6.39
N ALA A 277 10.69 23.60 -5.38
CA ALA A 277 9.24 23.78 -5.25
C ALA A 277 8.86 25.27 -5.12
N GLN A 278 9.61 26.04 -4.32
CA GLN A 278 9.37 27.46 -4.09
C GLN A 278 9.65 28.32 -5.33
N LYS A 279 10.62 27.94 -6.18
CA LYS A 279 10.84 28.63 -7.46
C LYS A 279 9.64 28.53 -8.40
N ILE A 280 8.89 27.42 -8.33
CA ILE A 280 7.73 27.17 -9.18
C ILE A 280 6.45 27.78 -8.55
N ASP A 281 6.26 27.62 -7.23
CA ASP A 281 5.10 28.15 -6.51
C ASP A 281 5.54 28.99 -5.28
N PRO A 282 6.05 30.21 -5.49
CA PRO A 282 6.67 31.03 -4.45
C PRO A 282 5.68 31.57 -3.42
N LYS A 283 4.38 31.58 -3.73
CA LYS A 283 3.33 32.11 -2.86
C LYS A 283 2.72 31.06 -1.94
N ASN A 284 3.19 29.81 -2.02
CA ASN A 284 2.64 28.71 -1.23
C ASN A 284 3.20 28.71 0.20
N PRO A 285 2.37 28.99 1.22
CA PRO A 285 2.84 29.07 2.60
C PRO A 285 3.30 27.72 3.15
N GLN A 286 2.79 26.60 2.62
CA GLN A 286 3.21 25.27 3.07
C GLN A 286 4.65 24.98 2.65
N ILE A 287 5.03 25.37 1.43
CA ILE A 287 6.39 25.20 0.92
C ILE A 287 7.37 26.07 1.72
N ASP A 288 7.04 27.35 1.93
CA ASP A 288 7.85 28.28 2.72
C ASP A 288 8.04 27.80 4.17
N HIS A 289 6.96 27.36 4.82
CA HIS A 289 7.03 26.81 6.17
C HIS A 289 7.90 25.55 6.23
N ALA A 290 7.70 24.59 5.32
CA ALA A 290 8.51 23.38 5.27
C ALA A 290 9.99 23.68 5.01
N PHE A 291 10.29 24.65 4.14
CA PHE A 291 11.67 25.07 3.86
C PHE A 291 12.34 25.66 5.11
N LYS A 292 11.67 26.58 5.80
CA LYS A 292 12.17 27.17 7.05
C LYS A 292 12.38 26.12 8.15
N MET A 293 11.48 25.15 8.25
CA MET A 293 11.60 24.03 9.19
C MET A 293 12.83 23.16 8.88
N ALA A 294 13.01 22.80 7.61
CA ALA A 294 14.18 22.04 7.15
C ALA A 294 15.49 22.81 7.42
N GLU A 295 15.52 24.11 7.11
CA GLU A 295 16.68 24.96 7.34
C GLU A 295 17.04 25.08 8.84
N PHE A 296 16.02 25.27 9.68
CA PHE A 296 16.20 25.30 11.13
C PHE A 296 16.79 23.98 11.65
N LYS A 297 16.24 22.84 11.22
CA LYS A 297 16.73 21.51 11.60
C LYS A 297 18.14 21.23 11.08
N MET A 298 18.48 21.71 9.88
CA MET A 298 19.82 21.61 9.31
C MET A 298 20.85 22.35 10.18
N ARG A 299 20.52 23.56 10.67
CA ARG A 299 21.39 24.36 11.54
C ARG A 299 21.56 23.78 12.95
N GLN A 300 20.63 22.94 13.40
CA GLN A 300 20.67 22.30 14.72
C GLN A 300 21.45 20.97 14.77
N LYS A 301 21.83 20.37 13.63
CA LYS A 301 22.70 19.17 13.67
C LYS A 301 24.02 19.55 14.36
N PRO A 302 24.42 18.86 15.44
CA PRO A 302 25.71 19.13 16.07
C PRO A 302 26.81 18.88 15.04
N LYS A 303 27.75 19.81 14.93
CA LYS A 303 29.03 19.53 14.27
C LYS A 303 29.65 18.39 15.06
N ASN A 304 29.70 17.19 14.50
CA ASN A 304 30.52 16.12 15.06
C ASN A 304 31.96 16.66 15.06
N ASN A 305 32.44 17.02 16.25
CA ASN A 305 33.83 17.32 16.55
C ASN A 305 34.54 16.01 16.91
#